data_AF-A0A5N6SIA2-F1
#
_entry.id   AF-A0A5N6SIA2-F1
#
_cell.length_a   1.000
_cell.length_b   1.000
_cell.length_c   1.000
_cell.angle_alpha   90.00
_cell.angle_beta   90.00
_cell.angle_gamma   90.00
#
_symmetry.space_group_name_H-M   'P 1'
#
loop_
_entity.id
_entity.type
_entity.pdbx_description
1 polymer ?
#
loop_
_entity_poly.entity_id
_entity_poly.type
_entity_poly.pdbx_seq_one_letter_code
_entity_poly.pdbx_strand_id
1 'polypeptide(L)'
;MLVYTGKINYESYCQDEIITVIFDEDTESIDGPVVATWQWTQDAYGKKKANSIHVGTLNGLRKLNTGEKEIEFLQNQAQESYYWFKGRVVESTLTLDMYNERNEFCVGNITLECTDPGFS
;
A
#
# COMPACT_ATOMS: atom_id res chain seq x y z
N MET A 1 0.28 -7.72 14.31
CA MET A 1 -0.31 -7.22 13.05
C MET A 1 0.06 -5.76 12.92
N LEU A 2 0.42 -5.28 11.72
CA LEU A 2 0.68 -3.85 11.49
C LEU A 2 -0.40 -3.27 10.59
N VAL A 3 -1.07 -2.22 11.07
CA VAL A 3 -2.10 -1.51 10.30
C VAL A 3 -1.64 -0.09 10.04
N TYR A 4 -1.56 0.28 8.77
CA TYR A 4 -1.23 1.64 8.31
C TYR A 4 -2.45 2.26 7.65
N THR A 5 -2.83 3.48 8.05
CA THR A 5 -3.97 4.20 7.47
C THR A 5 -3.60 5.62 7.12
N GLY A 6 -4.17 6.13 6.03
CA GLY A 6 -3.98 7.51 5.60
C GLY A 6 -4.95 7.88 4.48
N LYS A 7 -4.50 8.80 3.62
CA LYS A 7 -5.30 9.37 2.53
C LYS A 7 -4.60 9.23 1.20
N ILE A 8 -5.35 8.89 0.16
CA ILE A 8 -4.87 8.81 -1.22
C ILE A 8 -5.55 9.88 -2.08
N ASN A 9 -4.74 10.55 -2.90
CA ASN A 9 -5.18 11.53 -3.88
C ASN A 9 -4.62 11.14 -5.25
N TYR A 10 -5.49 10.66 -6.14
CA TYR A 10 -5.15 10.22 -7.48
C TYR A 10 -6.13 10.82 -8.48
N GLU A 11 -5.77 12.00 -8.98
CA GLU A 11 -6.52 12.77 -9.98
C GLU A 11 -8.04 12.82 -9.68
N SER A 12 -8.89 12.44 -10.64
CA SER A 12 -10.34 12.32 -10.46
C SER A 12 -10.77 10.98 -9.86
N TYR A 13 -9.89 9.99 -9.79
CA TYR A 13 -10.21 8.65 -9.31
C TYR A 13 -10.31 8.61 -7.78
N CYS A 14 -9.39 9.29 -7.09
CA CYS A 14 -9.39 9.45 -5.63
C CYS A 14 -9.14 10.91 -5.24
N GLN A 15 -10.05 11.50 -4.45
CA GLN A 15 -9.94 12.83 -3.88
C GLN A 15 -10.16 12.74 -2.37
N ASP A 16 -9.07 12.83 -1.61
CA ASP A 16 -9.04 12.67 -0.15
C ASP A 16 -9.70 11.38 0.35
N GLU A 17 -9.47 10.26 -0.35
CA GLU A 17 -10.07 8.99 -0.01
C GLU A 17 -9.23 8.20 0.99
N ILE A 18 -9.88 7.37 1.80
CA ILE A 18 -9.18 6.49 2.75
C ILE A 18 -8.39 5.41 2.02
N ILE A 19 -7.21 5.11 2.54
CA ILE A 19 -6.41 3.93 2.20
C ILE A 19 -5.88 3.29 3.50
N THR A 20 -5.92 1.97 3.54
CA THR A 20 -5.40 1.15 4.64
C THR A 20 -4.57 0.00 4.07
N VAL A 21 -3.41 -0.25 4.68
CA VAL A 21 -2.55 -1.39 4.38
C VAL A 21 -2.30 -2.19 5.65
N ILE A 22 -2.53 -3.50 5.58
CA ILE A 22 -2.40 -4.43 6.71
C ILE A 22 -1.32 -5.44 6.36
N PHE A 23 -0.37 -5.64 7.27
CA PHE A 23 0.65 -6.68 7.22
C PHE A 23 0.43 -7.68 8.37
N ASP A 24 0.66 -8.97 8.09
CA ASP A 24 0.46 -10.11 9.00
C ASP A 24 1.02 -9.86 10.39
N GLU A 25 2.35 -9.80 10.56
CA GLU A 25 3.15 -9.25 11.68
C GLU A 25 4.58 -9.07 11.16
N ASP A 26 5.30 -8.05 11.65
CA ASP A 26 6.68 -7.73 11.26
C ASP A 26 6.92 -7.64 9.73
N THR A 27 7.18 -6.44 9.21
CA THR A 27 7.63 -6.21 7.81
C THR A 27 9.04 -6.77 7.54
N GLU A 28 9.31 -7.98 8.04
CA GLU A 28 10.60 -8.64 8.17
C GLU A 28 10.68 -9.90 7.30
N SER A 29 9.53 -10.48 6.90
CA SER A 29 9.47 -11.66 6.06
C SER A 29 8.94 -11.33 4.66
N ILE A 30 9.76 -11.61 3.65
CA ILE A 30 9.27 -11.75 2.28
C ILE A 30 8.21 -12.86 2.25
N ASP A 31 7.24 -12.71 1.36
CA ASP A 31 6.07 -13.57 1.17
C ASP A 31 5.03 -13.53 2.31
N GLY A 32 5.22 -12.67 3.31
CA GLY A 32 4.19 -12.37 4.31
C GLY A 32 2.92 -11.79 3.66
N PRO A 33 1.71 -12.15 4.13
CA PRO A 33 0.48 -11.68 3.52
C PRO A 33 0.26 -10.18 3.76
N VAL A 34 -0.28 -9.53 2.72
CA VAL A 34 -0.59 -8.10 2.70
C VAL A 34 -2.00 -7.89 2.18
N VAL A 35 -2.73 -7.00 2.83
CA VAL A 35 -4.02 -6.48 2.35
C VAL A 35 -3.90 -4.98 2.15
N ALA A 36 -4.12 -4.51 0.93
CA ALA A 36 -4.23 -3.09 0.61
C ALA A 36 -5.67 -2.79 0.18
N THR A 37 -6.30 -1.82 0.83
CA THR A 37 -7.67 -1.41 0.55
C THR A 37 -7.78 0.10 0.50
N TRP A 38 -8.60 0.61 -0.41
CA TRP A 38 -8.93 2.03 -0.47
C TRP A 38 -10.31 2.25 -1.07
N GLN A 39 -10.79 3.48 -0.95
CA GLN A 39 -12.02 3.92 -1.61
C GLN A 39 -11.69 4.76 -2.85
N TRP A 40 -12.40 4.53 -3.95
CA TRP A 40 -12.42 5.42 -5.10
C TRP A 40 -13.45 6.53 -4.87
N THR A 41 -13.13 7.77 -5.21
CA THR A 41 -14.15 8.80 -5.40
C THR A 41 -15.08 8.40 -6.53
N GLN A 42 -14.50 7.96 -7.64
CA GLN A 42 -15.17 7.39 -8.80
C GLN A 42 -14.22 6.42 -9.51
N ASP A 43 -14.63 5.17 -9.72
CA ASP A 43 -13.80 4.20 -10.45
C ASP A 43 -13.85 4.42 -11.97
N ALA A 44 -13.05 3.66 -12.72
CA ALA A 44 -12.98 3.72 -14.18
C ALA A 44 -14.30 3.39 -14.90
N TYR A 45 -15.26 2.77 -14.20
CA TYR A 45 -16.60 2.46 -14.71
C TYR A 45 -17.64 3.51 -14.31
N GLY A 46 -17.24 4.57 -13.62
CA GLY A 46 -18.11 5.65 -13.17
C GLY A 46 -18.85 5.37 -11.86
N LYS A 47 -18.53 4.28 -11.15
CA LYS A 47 -19.14 3.98 -9.86
C LYS A 47 -18.48 4.82 -8.77
N LYS A 48 -19.31 5.59 -8.06
CA LYS A 48 -18.87 6.44 -6.96
C LYS A 48 -18.63 5.61 -5.69
N LYS A 49 -17.65 6.03 -4.87
CA LYS A 49 -17.35 5.42 -3.57
C LYS A 49 -17.15 3.90 -3.63
N ALA A 50 -16.60 3.41 -4.74
CA ALA A 50 -16.30 2.00 -4.92
C ALA A 50 -15.10 1.60 -4.04
N ASN A 51 -15.17 0.46 -3.37
CA ASN A 51 -14.03 -0.07 -2.62
C ASN A 51 -13.09 -0.82 -3.58
N SER A 52 -11.79 -0.59 -3.43
CA SER A 52 -10.71 -1.36 -4.06
C SER A 52 -10.08 -2.23 -2.99
N ILE A 53 -9.97 -3.53 -3.24
CA ILE A 53 -9.44 -4.49 -2.27
C ILE A 53 -8.44 -5.38 -3.00
N HIS A 54 -7.22 -5.44 -2.47
CA HIS A 54 -6.10 -6.16 -3.06
C HIS A 54 -5.45 -7.01 -1.97
N VAL A 55 -5.30 -8.30 -2.25
CA VAL A 55 -4.73 -9.28 -1.33
C VAL A 55 -3.58 -9.96 -2.04
N GLY A 56 -2.44 -10.08 -1.37
CA GLY A 56 -1.27 -10.75 -1.91
C GLY A 56 -0.15 -10.77 -0.89
N THR A 57 1.08 -10.51 -1.32
CA THR A 57 2.25 -10.67 -0.46
C THR A 57 3.24 -9.51 -0.56
N LEU A 58 4.10 -9.41 0.47
CA LEU A 58 5.31 -8.59 0.46
C LEU A 58 6.36 -9.28 -0.41
N ASN A 59 6.75 -8.69 -1.53
CA ASN A 59 7.67 -9.31 -2.50
C ASN A 59 9.05 -8.66 -2.58
N GLY A 60 9.22 -7.51 -1.94
CA GLY A 60 10.51 -6.83 -1.82
C GLY A 60 10.71 -6.32 -0.40
N LEU A 61 11.91 -6.54 0.13
CA LEU A 61 12.32 -6.01 1.44
C LEU A 61 13.81 -5.70 1.42
N ARG A 62 14.16 -4.44 1.71
CA ARG A 62 15.54 -4.00 1.91
C ARG A 62 15.64 -3.19 3.19
N LYS A 63 16.39 -3.72 4.16
CA LYS A 63 16.71 -3.00 5.40
C LYS A 63 17.85 -2.03 5.16
N LEU A 64 17.71 -0.80 5.65
CA LEU A 64 18.73 0.23 5.60
C LEU A 64 19.45 0.33 6.94
N ASN A 65 20.70 0.82 6.92
CA ASN A 65 21.54 0.93 8.13
C ASN A 65 20.97 1.94 9.16
N THR A 66 20.00 2.76 8.77
CA THR A 66 19.35 3.79 9.60
C THR A 66 18.16 3.26 10.40
N GLY A 67 17.81 1.97 10.28
CA GLY A 67 16.60 1.39 10.87
C GLY A 67 15.35 1.52 9.98
N GLU A 68 15.49 2.19 8.84
CA GLU A 68 14.46 2.29 7.82
C GLU A 68 14.38 1.03 6.96
N LYS A 69 13.23 0.85 6.31
CA LYS A 69 13.00 -0.27 5.39
C LYS A 69 12.41 0.24 4.09
N GLU A 70 12.85 -0.33 2.98
CA GLU A 70 12.15 -0.25 1.71
C GLU A 70 11.41 -1.56 1.47
N ILE A 71 10.18 -1.45 1.01
CA ILE A 71 9.29 -2.57 0.77
C ILE A 71 8.67 -2.51 -0.61
N GLU A 72 8.35 -3.67 -1.18
CA GLU A 72 7.50 -3.80 -2.36
C GLU A 72 6.45 -4.88 -2.08
N PHE A 73 5.19 -4.63 -2.42
CA PHE A 73 4.11 -5.59 -2.22
C PHE A 73 3.14 -5.60 -3.40
N LEU A 74 2.54 -6.77 -3.64
CA LEU A 74 1.66 -7.08 -4.77
C LEU A 74 2.35 -7.03 -6.15
N GLN A 75 3.65 -6.77 -6.24
CA GLN A 75 4.34 -6.63 -7.52
C GLN A 75 4.29 -7.93 -8.33
N ASN A 76 4.52 -9.06 -7.68
CA ASN A 76 4.46 -10.38 -8.34
C ASN A 76 3.02 -10.76 -8.72
N GLN A 77 2.02 -10.13 -8.09
CA GLN A 77 0.60 -10.30 -8.36
C GLN A 77 0.00 -9.16 -9.21
N ALA A 78 0.80 -8.25 -9.76
CA ALA A 78 0.29 -7.03 -10.39
C ALA A 78 -0.67 -7.30 -11.57
N GLN A 79 -0.51 -8.42 -12.27
CA GLN A 79 -1.43 -8.84 -13.33
C GLN A 79 -2.84 -9.21 -12.82
N GLU A 80 -2.95 -9.63 -11.55
CA GLU A 80 -4.20 -9.99 -10.89
C GLU A 80 -4.76 -8.82 -10.07
N SER A 81 -3.90 -8.13 -9.33
CA SER A 81 -4.28 -7.01 -8.47
C SER A 81 -4.45 -5.70 -9.23
N TYR A 82 -3.98 -5.60 -10.48
CA TYR A 82 -3.86 -4.36 -11.26
C TYR A 82 -2.91 -3.31 -10.69
N TYR A 83 -2.93 -3.05 -9.38
CA TYR A 83 -2.02 -2.14 -8.70
C TYR A 83 -1.02 -2.87 -7.81
N TRP A 84 0.17 -2.30 -7.70
CA TRP A 84 1.22 -2.70 -6.74
C TRP A 84 1.94 -1.46 -6.21
N PHE A 85 2.75 -1.65 -5.17
CA PHE A 85 3.32 -0.54 -4.42
C PHE A 85 4.81 -0.72 -4.12
N LYS A 86 5.54 0.39 -4.15
CA LYS A 86 6.81 0.57 -3.46
C LYS A 86 6.58 1.41 -2.21
N GLY A 87 7.26 1.08 -1.13
CA GLY A 87 7.13 1.78 0.13
C GLY A 87 8.44 2.03 0.84
N ARG A 88 8.45 3.06 1.67
CA ARG A 88 9.51 3.33 2.65
C ARG A 88 8.88 3.44 4.04
N VAL A 89 9.37 2.62 4.96
CA VAL A 89 8.99 2.63 6.38
C VAL A 89 10.07 3.37 7.15
N VAL A 90 9.66 4.42 7.86
CA VAL A 90 10.50 5.20 8.78
C VAL A 90 9.72 5.32 10.08
N GLU A 91 10.22 4.74 11.16
CA GLU A 91 9.51 4.65 12.45
C GLU A 91 8.09 4.08 12.26
N SER A 92 7.05 4.85 12.58
CA SER A 92 5.63 4.48 12.44
C SER A 92 5.01 4.93 11.11
N THR A 93 5.77 5.55 10.22
CA THR A 93 5.25 6.12 8.98
C THR A 93 5.61 5.23 7.78
N LEU A 94 4.61 4.95 6.94
CA LEU A 94 4.76 4.28 5.66
C LEU A 94 4.43 5.26 4.53
N THR A 95 5.41 5.55 3.67
CA THR A 95 5.19 6.33 2.44
C THR A 95 5.16 5.40 1.25
N LEU A 96 4.14 5.51 0.39
CA LEU A 96 3.95 4.65 -0.77
C LEU A 96 3.95 5.41 -2.10
N ASP A 97 4.50 4.73 -3.10
CA ASP A 97 4.28 4.98 -4.52
C ASP A 97 3.51 3.80 -5.13
N MET A 98 2.44 4.11 -5.88
CA MET A 98 1.56 3.15 -6.53
C MET A 98 1.84 3.09 -8.04
N TYR A 99 1.84 1.88 -8.57
CA TYR A 99 2.07 1.56 -9.97
C TYR A 99 0.96 0.63 -10.46
N ASN A 100 0.70 0.64 -11.77
CA ASN A 100 -0.21 -0.32 -12.39
C ASN A 100 0.50 -1.62 -12.82
N GLU A 101 -0.24 -2.51 -13.47
CA GLU A 101 0.20 -3.84 -13.89
C GLU A 101 1.29 -3.81 -14.98
N ARG A 102 1.47 -2.65 -15.60
CA ARG A 102 2.47 -2.37 -16.65
C ARG A 102 3.72 -1.70 -16.09
N ASN A 103 3.83 -1.56 -14.77
CA ASN A 103 4.86 -0.79 -14.08
C ASN A 103 4.83 0.71 -14.40
N GLU A 104 3.70 1.23 -14.85
CA GLU A 104 3.52 2.66 -15.04
C GLU A 104 3.18 3.30 -13.70
N PHE A 105 3.87 4.39 -13.38
CA PHE A 105 3.62 5.16 -12.16
C PHE A 105 2.21 5.78 -12.19
N CYS A 106 1.46 5.64 -11.10
CA CYS A 106 0.11 6.20 -10.96
C CYS A 106 0.09 7.39 -10.00
N VAL A 107 0.53 7.19 -8.76
CA VAL A 107 0.49 8.20 -7.70
C VAL A 107 1.62 7.93 -6.71
N GLY A 108 2.18 8.98 -6.14
CA GLY A 108 3.28 8.88 -5.18
C GLY A 108 3.04 9.71 -3.93
N ASN A 109 3.93 9.56 -2.95
CA ASN A 109 3.88 10.22 -1.65
C ASN A 109 2.56 9.99 -0.89
N ILE A 110 2.00 8.79 -0.96
CA ILE A 110 0.87 8.41 -0.12
C ILE A 110 1.42 8.12 1.28
N THR A 111 1.21 9.05 2.22
CA THR A 111 1.67 8.89 3.61
C THR A 111 0.60 8.21 4.46
N LEU A 112 0.99 7.15 5.14
CA LEU A 112 0.17 6.37 6.06
C LEU A 112 0.86 6.31 7.42
N GLU A 113 0.08 6.39 8.49
CA GLU A 113 0.58 6.23 9.87
C GLU A 113 0.17 4.86 10.41
N CYS A 114 1.06 4.25 11.19
CA CYS A 114 0.79 3.01 11.90
C CYS A 114 -0.23 3.28 13.01
N THR A 115 -1.44 2.75 12.86
CA THR A 115 -2.54 2.92 13.83
C THR A 115 -2.67 1.74 14.79
N ASP A 116 -2.02 0.61 14.50
CA ASP A 116 -1.88 -0.54 15.39
C ASP A 116 -0.47 -1.13 15.20
N PRO A 117 0.45 -0.93 16.17
CA PRO A 117 1.82 -1.43 16.08
C PRO A 117 1.96 -2.93 16.37
N GLY A 118 0.87 -3.65 16.68
CA GLY A 118 0.93 -5.01 17.21
C GLY A 118 1.31 -5.02 18.69
N PHE A 119 0.85 -6.02 19.42
CA PHE A 119 1.17 -6.16 20.85
C PHE A 119 2.66 -6.50 21.00
N SER A 120 3.39 -5.65 21.74
CA SER A 120 4.78 -5.87 22.18
C SER A 120 4.91 -7.00 23.19
#